data_AF-A0A3C1UF88-F1
#
_entry.id   AF-A0A3C1UF88-F1
#
_cell.length_a   1.000
_cell.length_b   1.000
_cell.length_c   1.000
_cell.angle_alpha   90.00
_cell.angle_beta   90.00
_cell.angle_gamma   90.00
#
_symmetry.space_group_name_H-M   'P 1'
#
loop_
_entity.id
_entity.type
_entity.pdbx_description
1 polymer ?
#
loop_
_entity_poly.entity_id
_entity_poly.type
_entity_poly.pdbx_seq_one_letter_code
_entity_poly.pdbx_strand_id
1 'polypeptide(L)'
;MNKFSKGAICLSVALACAWGAKAQNVELTPDFCNAVKQYDVVQTFHDGMAAVLKDGKWGYISSDGKEVITCSIPKQYDVCIDREDYGFFRDNGYIRNFSEGMVPVAKETSGAKHNYERVLKWGYMNKEGKLVVDYIYDEAADFSEGLAWVANDEYQGFIDKQGNKVLDGAKYFVADAGMLNYAFHDGLACVVKMDDEGNAKYGYINKQGEEVVPCKYDAANPFSEGKAAVAIYKEDNAD
;
A
#
# COMPACT_ATOMS: atom_id res chain seq x y z
N MET A 1 -3.12 25.79 25.34
CA MET A 1 -4.34 24.94 25.35
C MET A 1 -4.98 25.01 23.97
N ASN A 2 -4.81 23.98 23.15
CA ASN A 2 -5.72 23.64 22.05
C ASN A 2 -5.81 22.12 22.07
N LYS A 3 -6.78 21.60 22.83
CA LYS A 3 -7.18 20.20 22.75
C LYS A 3 -7.86 20.05 21.39
N PHE A 4 -7.21 19.44 20.41
CA PHE A 4 -7.93 18.90 19.27
C PHE A 4 -8.94 17.90 19.84
N SER A 5 -10.22 18.29 19.80
CA SER A 5 -11.35 17.44 20.16
C SER A 5 -11.35 16.21 19.25
N LYS A 6 -11.83 15.08 19.77
CA LYS A 6 -12.13 13.86 19.03
C LYS A 6 -12.61 14.17 17.59
N GLY A 7 -11.99 13.54 16.59
CA GLY A 7 -12.33 13.70 15.18
C GLY A 7 -11.29 14.46 14.38
N ALA A 8 -10.15 13.83 14.10
CA ALA A 8 -9.23 14.32 13.08
C ALA A 8 -9.77 13.87 11.71
N ILE A 9 -10.67 14.68 11.15
CA ILE A 9 -11.09 14.57 9.75
C ILE A 9 -9.91 15.08 8.90
N CYS A 10 -9.48 14.32 7.89
CA CYS A 10 -8.40 14.76 6.98
C CYS A 10 -8.68 16.18 6.47
N LEU A 11 -7.62 17.02 6.37
CA LEU A 11 -7.74 18.44 6.04
C LEU A 11 -8.54 18.68 4.75
N SER A 12 -8.45 17.78 3.77
CA SER A 12 -9.22 17.82 2.51
C SER A 12 -10.73 17.65 2.74
N VAL A 13 -11.13 16.71 3.59
CA VAL A 13 -12.54 16.48 3.96
C VAL A 13 -13.04 17.58 4.89
N ALA A 14 -12.20 18.06 5.82
CA ALA A 14 -12.54 19.14 6.75
C ALA A 14 -12.75 20.50 6.03
N LEU A 15 -11.85 20.85 5.10
CA LEU A 15 -11.97 22.07 4.27
C LEU A 15 -13.20 22.00 3.37
N ALA A 16 -13.47 20.85 2.78
CA ALA A 16 -14.60 20.68 1.88
C ALA A 16 -15.94 20.69 2.65
N CYS A 17 -16.01 20.10 3.86
CA CYS A 17 -17.20 20.12 4.72
C CYS A 17 -17.59 21.53 5.18
N ALA A 18 -16.60 22.41 5.38
CA ALA A 18 -16.86 23.78 5.83
C ALA A 18 -17.39 24.71 4.71
N TRP A 19 -17.29 24.30 3.44
CA TRP A 19 -17.61 25.16 2.28
C TRP A 19 -18.56 24.52 1.26
N GLY A 20 -19.12 23.33 1.52
CA GLY A 20 -20.02 22.63 0.59
C GLY A 20 -19.34 22.24 -0.73
N ALA A 21 -18.03 22.01 -0.71
CA ALA A 21 -17.24 21.67 -1.89
C ALA A 21 -17.14 20.15 -2.11
N LYS A 22 -16.92 19.71 -3.35
CA LYS A 22 -16.59 18.31 -3.65
C LYS A 22 -15.14 18.02 -3.30
N ALA A 23 -14.89 16.98 -2.50
CA ALA A 23 -13.57 16.38 -2.35
C ALA A 23 -13.57 15.05 -3.11
N GLN A 24 -12.74 14.89 -4.15
CA GLN A 24 -12.56 13.63 -4.89
C GLN A 24 -13.88 12.87 -5.21
N ASN A 25 -14.86 13.56 -5.80
CA ASN A 25 -16.16 13.01 -6.17
C ASN A 25 -17.08 12.58 -5.01
N VAL A 26 -16.79 12.99 -3.77
CA VAL A 26 -17.69 12.82 -2.63
C VAL A 26 -18.61 14.02 -2.49
N GLU A 27 -19.91 13.76 -2.39
CA GLU A 27 -20.92 14.77 -2.08
C GLU A 27 -21.06 14.89 -0.56
N LEU A 28 -20.75 16.06 -0.01
CA LEU A 28 -20.72 16.30 1.44
C LEU A 28 -22.11 16.65 1.97
N THR A 29 -22.99 15.66 1.93
CA THR A 29 -24.35 15.79 2.46
C THR A 29 -24.34 15.89 4.00
N PRO A 30 -25.39 16.47 4.63
CA PRO A 30 -25.52 16.45 6.09
C PRO A 30 -25.45 15.04 6.67
N ASP A 31 -26.00 14.05 5.97
CA ASP A 31 -25.97 12.64 6.37
C ASP A 31 -24.55 12.08 6.34
N PHE A 32 -23.78 12.36 5.29
CA PHE A 32 -22.36 12.01 5.22
C PHE A 32 -21.58 12.64 6.37
N CYS A 33 -21.72 13.96 6.55
CA CYS A 33 -21.06 14.71 7.62
C CYS A 33 -21.42 14.19 9.02
N ASN A 34 -22.63 13.67 9.22
CA ASN A 34 -23.03 13.05 10.48
C ASN A 34 -22.48 11.63 10.63
N ALA A 35 -22.51 10.84 9.56
CA ALA A 35 -21.98 9.48 9.54
C ALA A 35 -20.48 9.43 9.86
N VAL A 36 -19.70 10.43 9.43
CA VAL A 36 -18.25 10.46 9.68
C VAL A 36 -17.84 10.91 11.09
N LYS A 37 -18.73 11.59 11.84
CA LYS A 37 -18.44 12.10 13.20
C LYS A 37 -18.19 11.00 14.24
N GLN A 38 -18.63 9.78 13.95
CA GLN A 38 -18.45 8.65 14.86
C GLN A 38 -17.05 8.04 14.81
N TYR A 39 -16.23 8.41 13.83
CA TYR A 39 -14.88 7.90 13.65
C TYR A 39 -13.85 8.83 14.27
N ASP A 40 -12.82 8.25 14.85
CA ASP A 40 -11.66 8.95 15.39
C ASP A 40 -10.82 9.57 14.25
N VAL A 41 -10.72 8.85 13.13
CA VAL A 41 -9.99 9.24 11.91
C VAL A 41 -10.78 8.85 10.68
N VAL A 42 -10.80 9.72 9.68
CA VAL A 42 -11.28 9.42 8.32
C VAL A 42 -10.21 9.83 7.33
N GLN A 43 -9.71 8.86 6.56
CA GLN A 43 -8.71 9.08 5.52
C GLN A 43 -9.35 9.63 4.24
N THR A 44 -8.49 10.01 3.30
CA THR A 44 -8.87 10.46 1.95
C THR A 44 -9.53 9.33 1.15
N PHE A 45 -10.43 9.68 0.22
CA PHE A 45 -11.08 8.69 -0.62
C PHE A 45 -10.15 8.24 -1.75
N HIS A 46 -9.95 6.94 -1.86
CA HIS A 46 -9.29 6.31 -2.99
C HIS A 46 -10.20 5.22 -3.53
N ASP A 47 -10.41 5.26 -4.85
CA ASP A 47 -11.24 4.28 -5.55
C ASP A 47 -12.69 4.19 -4.99
N GLY A 48 -13.23 5.32 -4.51
CA GLY A 48 -14.58 5.43 -3.96
C GLY A 48 -14.73 4.99 -2.50
N MET A 49 -13.61 4.64 -1.83
CA MET A 49 -13.58 4.15 -0.46
C MET A 49 -12.64 5.00 0.41
N ALA A 50 -12.98 5.19 1.68
CA ALA A 50 -12.10 5.82 2.66
C ALA A 50 -11.90 4.91 3.86
N ALA A 51 -10.66 4.77 4.32
CA ALA A 51 -10.36 4.10 5.57
C ALA A 51 -10.82 4.95 6.76
N VAL A 52 -11.42 4.30 7.75
CA VAL A 52 -11.94 4.92 8.96
C VAL A 52 -11.44 4.21 10.21
N LEU A 53 -11.10 4.96 11.25
CA LEU A 53 -10.68 4.43 12.53
C LEU A 53 -11.78 4.66 13.57
N LYS A 54 -12.18 3.60 14.27
CA LYS A 54 -13.11 3.67 15.41
C LYS A 54 -12.66 2.70 16.48
N ASP A 55 -12.56 3.17 17.72
CA ASP A 55 -12.22 2.34 18.89
C ASP A 55 -10.91 1.53 18.69
N GLY A 56 -9.93 2.16 18.03
CA GLY A 56 -8.62 1.54 17.76
C GLY A 56 -8.63 0.46 16.68
N LYS A 57 -9.66 0.39 15.84
CA LYS A 57 -9.75 -0.56 14.72
C LYS A 57 -10.11 0.16 13.42
N TRP A 58 -9.45 -0.24 12.35
CA TRP A 58 -9.69 0.23 10.99
C TRP A 58 -10.87 -0.50 10.35
N GLY A 59 -11.65 0.26 9.59
CA GLY A 59 -12.69 -0.17 8.67
C GLY A 59 -12.67 0.69 7.42
N TYR A 60 -13.67 0.54 6.56
CA TYR A 60 -13.83 1.34 5.35
C TYR A 60 -15.27 1.78 5.16
N ILE A 61 -15.42 3.02 4.68
CA ILE A 61 -16.70 3.58 4.24
C ILE A 61 -16.68 3.87 2.74
N SER A 62 -17.84 3.79 2.11
CA SER A 62 -18.05 4.27 0.74
C SER A 62 -18.21 5.79 0.69
N SER A 63 -18.15 6.36 -0.51
CA SER A 63 -18.31 7.81 -0.75
C SER A 63 -19.65 8.39 -0.28
N ASP A 64 -20.66 7.56 0.00
CA ASP A 64 -21.93 8.00 0.60
C ASP A 64 -21.95 7.90 2.14
N GLY A 65 -20.83 7.50 2.75
CA GLY A 65 -20.64 7.42 4.20
C GLY A 65 -21.11 6.11 4.84
N LYS A 66 -21.55 5.12 4.04
CA LYS A 66 -21.94 3.80 4.57
C LYS A 66 -20.71 2.98 4.93
N GLU A 67 -20.78 2.28 6.05
CA GLU A 67 -19.79 1.25 6.39
C GLU A 67 -19.85 0.10 5.37
N VAL A 68 -18.70 -0.22 4.79
CA VAL A 68 -18.52 -1.38 3.91
C VAL A 68 -17.70 -2.46 4.60
N ILE A 69 -16.66 -2.03 5.34
CA ILE A 69 -15.86 -2.91 6.19
C ILE A 69 -15.95 -2.36 7.60
N THR A 70 -16.57 -3.11 8.49
CA THR A 70 -16.68 -2.74 9.90
C THR A 70 -15.30 -2.63 10.53
N CYS A 71 -15.12 -1.67 11.44
CA CYS A 71 -13.90 -1.42 12.20
C CYS A 71 -13.47 -2.65 13.03
N SER A 72 -12.81 -3.58 12.38
CA SER A 72 -12.44 -4.90 12.91
C SER A 72 -10.96 -5.20 12.71
N ILE A 73 -10.32 -4.50 11.78
CA ILE A 73 -8.90 -4.63 11.47
C ILE A 73 -8.14 -3.92 12.59
N PRO A 74 -7.36 -4.64 13.42
CA PRO A 74 -6.58 -3.98 14.46
C PRO A 74 -5.69 -2.91 13.82
N LYS A 75 -5.60 -1.75 14.47
CA LYS A 75 -4.62 -0.71 14.17
C LYS A 75 -3.24 -1.36 14.04
N GLN A 76 -2.78 -1.52 12.79
CA GLN A 76 -1.51 -2.13 12.47
C GLN A 76 -0.59 -1.03 11.92
N TYR A 77 0.69 -1.15 12.26
CA TYR A 77 1.75 -0.31 11.75
C TYR A 77 1.93 -0.68 10.27
N ASP A 78 1.74 0.27 9.36
CA ASP A 78 2.52 0.21 8.12
C ASP A 78 3.88 0.81 8.50
N VAL A 79 4.96 0.05 8.27
CA VAL A 79 6.32 0.55 8.47
C VAL A 79 6.59 1.51 7.31
N CYS A 80 6.02 2.71 7.39
CA CYS A 80 6.61 3.85 6.72
C CYS A 80 7.77 4.28 7.61
N ILE A 81 8.96 3.89 7.15
CA ILE A 81 10.29 4.26 7.61
C ILE A 81 10.29 5.67 8.20
N ASP A 82 10.95 5.77 9.35
CA ASP A 82 11.36 6.95 10.08
C ASP A 82 11.38 8.25 9.25
N ARG A 83 10.24 8.94 9.17
CA ARG A 83 10.19 10.36 8.89
C ARG A 83 9.43 11.03 10.01
N GLU A 84 10.08 11.98 10.66
CA GLU A 84 9.49 12.90 11.63
C GLU A 84 8.27 13.66 11.07
N ASP A 85 8.06 13.64 9.74
CA ASP A 85 7.00 14.35 9.01
C ASP A 85 5.59 13.75 9.10
N TYR A 86 5.40 12.55 9.66
CA TYR A 86 4.09 11.90 9.73
C TYR A 86 3.67 11.51 11.16
N GLY A 87 3.93 12.39 12.14
CA GLY A 87 3.60 12.19 13.55
C GLY A 87 2.15 11.76 13.85
N PHE A 88 1.19 12.09 12.97
CA PHE A 88 -0.21 11.64 13.09
C PHE A 88 -0.41 10.12 12.90
N PHE A 89 0.42 9.49 12.05
CA PHE A 89 0.30 8.07 11.70
C PHE A 89 1.08 7.16 12.66
N ARG A 90 2.14 7.67 13.32
CA ARG A 90 2.83 6.97 14.43
C ARG A 90 1.86 6.57 15.53
N ASP A 91 0.95 7.47 15.90
CA ASP A 91 -0.01 7.24 16.97
C ASP A 91 -1.26 6.49 16.50
N ASN A 92 -1.55 6.46 15.19
CA ASN A 92 -2.81 5.94 14.62
C ASN A 92 -2.68 4.66 13.77
N GLY A 93 -1.46 4.19 13.50
CA GLY A 93 -1.24 3.14 12.51
C GLY A 93 -1.67 3.62 11.11
N TYR A 94 -1.40 2.81 10.10
CA TYR A 94 -1.79 3.13 8.73
C TYR A 94 -2.35 1.88 8.08
N ILE A 95 -3.48 2.04 7.39
CA ILE A 95 -4.05 1.02 6.53
C ILE A 95 -4.01 1.55 5.10
N ARG A 96 -3.79 0.66 4.14
CA ARG A 96 -3.61 1.05 2.74
C ARG A 96 -4.93 1.45 2.08
N ASN A 97 -4.80 2.18 0.98
CA ASN A 97 -5.91 2.60 0.15
C ASN A 97 -6.34 1.48 -0.80
N PHE A 98 -7.59 1.51 -1.23
CA PHE A 98 -8.01 0.68 -2.37
C PHE A 98 -7.25 1.09 -3.63
N SER A 99 -6.75 0.09 -4.35
CA SER A 99 -6.19 0.23 -5.68
C SER A 99 -6.85 -0.78 -6.61
N GLU A 100 -7.45 -0.28 -7.69
CA GLU A 100 -8.14 -1.06 -8.71
C GLU A 100 -9.17 -2.10 -8.20
N GLY A 101 -9.93 -1.75 -7.16
CA GLY A 101 -10.96 -2.62 -6.59
C GLY A 101 -10.50 -3.50 -5.43
N MET A 102 -9.22 -3.49 -5.11
CA MET A 102 -8.62 -4.37 -4.09
C MET A 102 -7.83 -3.56 -3.06
N VAL A 103 -7.72 -4.07 -1.84
CA VAL A 103 -6.87 -3.50 -0.79
C VAL A 103 -6.15 -4.60 -0.03
N PRO A 104 -4.83 -4.46 0.21
CA PRO A 104 -4.13 -5.39 1.07
C PRO A 104 -4.56 -5.16 2.52
N VAL A 105 -4.93 -6.25 3.18
CA VAL A 105 -5.34 -6.25 4.59
C VAL A 105 -4.49 -7.25 5.35
N ALA A 106 -3.99 -6.84 6.51
CA ALA A 106 -3.18 -7.69 7.36
C ALA A 106 -3.98 -8.19 8.56
N LYS A 107 -3.75 -9.46 8.90
CA LYS A 107 -4.25 -10.09 10.11
C LYS A 107 -3.07 -10.60 10.92
N GLU A 108 -3.11 -10.35 12.22
CA GLU A 108 -2.16 -10.97 13.14
C GLU A 108 -2.35 -12.48 13.15
N THR A 109 -1.22 -13.17 13.00
CA THR A 109 -1.11 -14.61 13.21
C THR A 109 -0.31 -14.86 14.47
N SER A 110 -0.77 -15.83 15.27
CA SER A 110 -0.08 -16.24 16.48
C SER A 110 1.22 -16.95 16.11
N GLY A 111 2.33 -16.22 16.10
CA GLY A 111 3.65 -16.77 15.86
C GLY A 111 4.68 -15.71 16.19
N ALA A 112 5.40 -15.88 17.30
CA ALA A 112 6.59 -15.08 17.55
C ALA A 112 7.74 -15.72 16.75
N LYS A 113 8.24 -15.06 15.69
CA LYS A 113 9.59 -15.35 15.17
C LYS A 113 10.53 -14.36 15.86
N HIS A 114 11.41 -14.88 16.70
CA HIS A 114 12.52 -14.23 17.42
C HIS A 114 12.48 -12.69 17.55
N ASN A 115 12.22 -12.20 18.77
CA ASN A 115 12.36 -10.81 19.23
C ASN A 115 11.46 -9.74 18.59
N TYR A 116 10.50 -10.11 17.73
CA TYR A 116 9.39 -9.25 17.34
C TYR A 116 8.06 -9.92 17.71
N GLU A 117 7.27 -9.27 18.56
CA GLU A 117 6.20 -9.92 19.35
C GLU A 117 4.94 -10.35 18.54
N ARG A 118 4.83 -10.07 17.24
CA ARG A 118 3.66 -10.40 16.40
C ARG A 118 4.04 -10.67 14.94
N VAL A 119 3.55 -11.76 14.32
CA VAL A 119 3.70 -12.02 12.87
C VAL A 119 2.40 -11.68 12.16
N LEU A 120 2.45 -10.74 11.21
CA LEU A 120 1.33 -10.37 10.38
C LEU A 120 1.33 -11.20 9.09
N LYS A 121 0.14 -11.58 8.63
CA LYS A 121 -0.05 -12.11 7.29
C LYS A 121 -1.03 -11.24 6.53
N TRP A 122 -0.69 -10.93 5.29
CA TRP A 122 -1.45 -10.15 4.34
C TRP A 122 -2.33 -11.05 3.48
N GLY A 123 -3.53 -10.54 3.20
CA GLY A 123 -4.44 -11.02 2.17
C GLY A 123 -5.02 -9.80 1.43
N TYR A 124 -5.98 -10.04 0.54
CA TYR A 124 -6.63 -8.97 -0.22
C TYR A 124 -8.13 -9.02 -0.09
N MET A 125 -8.72 -7.84 0.12
CA MET A 125 -10.15 -7.64 0.22
C MET A 125 -10.66 -6.83 -0.97
N ASN A 126 -11.86 -7.13 -1.45
CA ASN A 126 -12.50 -6.35 -2.50
C ASN A 126 -13.38 -5.23 -1.91
N LYS A 127 -13.97 -4.42 -2.80
CA LYS A 127 -14.85 -3.30 -2.43
C LYS A 127 -16.14 -3.72 -1.74
N GLU A 128 -16.56 -4.98 -1.82
CA GLU A 128 -17.71 -5.51 -1.09
C GLU A 128 -17.34 -5.95 0.34
N GLY A 129 -16.08 -5.76 0.76
CA GLY A 129 -15.60 -6.21 2.07
C GLY A 129 -15.34 -7.72 2.15
N LYS A 130 -15.31 -8.41 1.01
CA LYS A 130 -15.02 -9.85 0.95
C LYS A 130 -13.52 -10.08 0.81
N LEU A 131 -12.97 -10.93 1.68
CA LEU A 131 -11.62 -11.46 1.51
C LEU A 131 -11.58 -12.34 0.25
N VAL A 132 -10.79 -11.92 -0.75
CA VAL A 132 -10.61 -12.63 -2.01
C VAL A 132 -9.33 -13.47 -1.98
N VAL A 133 -8.29 -12.97 -1.31
CA VAL A 133 -7.03 -13.66 -1.11
C VAL A 133 -6.80 -13.79 0.39
N ASP A 134 -6.57 -15.01 0.86
CA ASP A 134 -6.40 -15.30 2.28
C ASP A 134 -5.14 -14.67 2.89
N TYR A 135 -5.11 -14.56 4.21
CA TYR A 135 -3.98 -14.03 4.98
C TYR A 135 -2.81 -15.03 5.02
N ILE A 136 -2.11 -15.19 3.89
CA ILE A 136 -1.03 -16.18 3.70
C ILE A 136 0.31 -15.55 3.34
N TYR A 137 0.33 -14.26 2.99
CA TYR A 137 1.53 -13.56 2.53
C TYR A 137 2.23 -12.81 3.67
N ASP A 138 3.55 -12.86 3.73
CA ASP A 138 4.36 -12.04 4.65
C ASP A 138 4.47 -10.60 4.15
N GLU A 139 4.44 -10.42 2.83
CA GLU A 139 4.45 -9.12 2.17
C GLU A 139 3.44 -9.08 1.01
N ALA A 140 2.83 -7.92 0.80
CA ALA A 140 1.84 -7.69 -0.25
C ALA A 140 1.98 -6.26 -0.74
N ALA A 141 1.95 -6.02 -2.05
CA ALA A 141 1.93 -4.69 -2.67
C ALA A 141 0.50 -4.29 -3.09
N ASP A 142 0.30 -3.02 -3.43
CA ASP A 142 -0.98 -2.59 -4.01
C ASP A 142 -1.15 -3.14 -5.44
N PHE A 143 -2.39 -3.36 -5.86
CA PHE A 143 -2.68 -3.76 -7.24
C PHE A 143 -2.39 -2.61 -8.22
N SER A 144 -1.74 -2.93 -9.33
CA SER A 144 -1.56 -2.02 -10.46
C SER A 144 -1.52 -2.77 -11.77
N GLU A 145 -2.24 -2.23 -12.74
CA GLU A 145 -2.51 -2.80 -14.05
C GLU A 145 -2.93 -4.28 -14.03
N GLY A 146 -3.75 -4.64 -13.04
CA GLY A 146 -4.30 -5.98 -12.86
C GLY A 146 -3.48 -6.94 -12.01
N LEU A 147 -2.26 -6.58 -11.58
CA LEU A 147 -1.37 -7.47 -10.83
C LEU A 147 -0.89 -6.83 -9.52
N ALA A 148 -0.58 -7.66 -8.53
CA ALA A 148 0.08 -7.25 -7.30
C ALA A 148 1.24 -8.21 -6.97
N TRP A 149 2.34 -7.66 -6.49
CA TRP A 149 3.44 -8.47 -5.98
C TRP A 149 3.14 -8.95 -4.55
N VAL A 150 3.49 -10.20 -4.26
CA VAL A 150 3.30 -10.83 -2.95
C VAL A 150 4.48 -11.75 -2.64
N ALA A 151 4.77 -11.92 -1.35
CA ALA A 151 5.76 -12.88 -0.88
C ALA A 151 5.34 -13.62 0.38
N ASN A 152 5.77 -14.87 0.48
CA ASN A 152 5.88 -15.65 1.70
C ASN A 152 7.03 -16.67 1.59
N ASP A 153 7.18 -17.51 2.61
CA ASP A 153 8.18 -18.60 2.65
C ASP A 153 8.13 -19.55 1.42
N GLU A 154 7.00 -19.66 0.70
CA GLU A 154 6.80 -20.58 -0.43
C GLU A 154 6.80 -19.93 -1.81
N TYR A 155 6.54 -18.63 -1.91
CA TYR A 155 6.30 -17.95 -3.17
C TYR A 155 6.66 -16.48 -3.09
N GLN A 156 7.34 -15.99 -4.12
CA GLN A 156 7.60 -14.57 -4.34
C GLN A 156 7.29 -14.26 -5.79
N GLY A 157 6.36 -13.33 -6.05
CA GLY A 157 5.94 -13.07 -7.42
C GLY A 157 4.63 -12.31 -7.50
N PHE A 158 4.00 -12.36 -8.66
CA PHE A 158 2.81 -11.59 -8.96
C PHE A 158 1.55 -12.45 -8.92
N ILE A 159 0.48 -11.89 -8.39
CA ILE A 159 -0.86 -12.47 -8.42
C ILE A 159 -1.85 -11.57 -9.15
N ASP A 160 -2.89 -12.18 -9.73
CA ASP A 160 -4.06 -11.44 -10.20
C ASP A 160 -5.03 -11.12 -9.05
N LYS A 161 -6.12 -10.41 -9.36
CA LYS A 161 -7.15 -10.01 -8.39
C LYS A 161 -7.93 -11.17 -7.79
N GLN A 162 -7.83 -12.37 -8.37
CA GLN A 162 -8.40 -13.61 -7.83
C GLN A 162 -7.41 -14.37 -6.94
N GLY A 163 -6.17 -13.90 -6.84
CA GLY A 163 -5.10 -14.56 -6.08
C GLY A 163 -4.36 -15.64 -6.87
N ASN A 164 -4.61 -15.77 -8.18
CA ASN A 164 -3.87 -16.73 -8.98
C ASN A 164 -2.45 -16.22 -9.19
N LYS A 165 -1.46 -17.11 -9.03
CA LYS A 165 -0.05 -16.82 -9.33
C LYS A 165 0.10 -16.64 -10.85
N VAL A 166 0.53 -15.45 -11.28
CA VAL A 166 0.68 -15.09 -12.70
C VAL A 166 2.14 -15.14 -13.12
N LEU A 167 3.05 -14.62 -12.30
CA LEU A 167 4.49 -14.57 -12.60
C LEU A 167 5.30 -14.98 -11.38
N ASP A 168 6.11 -16.02 -11.53
CA ASP A 168 7.11 -16.40 -10.54
C ASP A 168 8.26 -15.38 -10.55
N GLY A 169 8.32 -14.60 -9.47
CA GLY A 169 9.31 -13.55 -9.27
C GLY A 169 10.53 -14.01 -8.48
N ALA A 170 10.66 -15.29 -8.12
CA ALA A 170 11.75 -15.80 -7.27
C ALA A 170 13.17 -15.56 -7.81
N LYS A 171 13.31 -15.14 -9.08
CA LYS A 171 14.57 -14.69 -9.69
C LYS A 171 14.97 -13.26 -9.31
N TYR A 172 14.09 -12.52 -8.66
CA TYR A 172 14.25 -11.11 -8.34
C TYR A 172 14.02 -10.91 -6.84
N PHE A 173 14.90 -10.15 -6.21
CA PHE A 173 14.79 -9.81 -4.78
C PHE A 173 13.98 -8.54 -4.60
N VAL A 174 13.47 -8.36 -3.39
CA VAL A 174 12.91 -7.10 -2.94
C VAL A 174 14.04 -6.18 -2.50
N ALA A 175 14.31 -5.11 -3.26
CA ALA A 175 14.85 -3.91 -2.63
C ALA A 175 13.73 -3.30 -1.80
N ASP A 176 14.02 -3.09 -0.51
CA ASP A 176 13.19 -2.43 0.49
C ASP A 176 11.82 -1.96 -0.01
N ALA A 177 10.78 -2.71 0.37
CA ALA A 177 9.37 -2.47 0.04
C ALA A 177 8.88 -1.06 0.45
N GLY A 178 9.69 -0.27 1.15
CA GLY A 178 9.38 1.09 1.56
C GLY A 178 9.37 2.16 0.46
N MET A 179 9.90 1.92 -0.75
CA MET A 179 9.92 2.96 -1.81
C MET A 179 9.61 2.53 -3.23
N LEU A 180 9.67 1.23 -3.57
CA LEU A 180 9.46 0.78 -4.94
C LEU A 180 8.26 -0.15 -4.99
N ASN A 181 7.11 0.46 -5.25
CA ASN A 181 5.91 -0.25 -5.66
C ASN A 181 6.29 -1.16 -6.84
N TYR A 182 6.36 -2.48 -6.61
CA TYR A 182 6.40 -3.53 -7.64
C TYR A 182 5.13 -3.55 -8.49
N ALA A 183 4.35 -2.48 -8.48
CA ALA A 183 3.27 -2.22 -9.39
C ALA A 183 3.80 -2.13 -10.83
N PHE A 184 3.05 -2.73 -11.76
CA PHE A 184 3.25 -2.41 -13.17
C PHE A 184 2.86 -0.96 -13.42
N HIS A 185 3.70 -0.24 -14.14
CA HIS A 185 3.41 1.08 -14.70
C HIS A 185 3.92 1.12 -16.13
N ASP A 186 3.06 1.58 -17.05
CA ASP A 186 3.28 1.50 -18.50
C ASP A 186 3.63 0.09 -18.98
N GLY A 187 3.05 -0.94 -18.36
CA GLY A 187 3.28 -2.35 -18.70
C GLY A 187 4.62 -2.92 -18.21
N LEU A 188 5.40 -2.18 -17.42
CA LEU A 188 6.68 -2.62 -16.88
C LEU A 188 6.70 -2.56 -15.34
N ALA A 189 7.37 -3.53 -14.71
CA ALA A 189 7.64 -3.54 -13.28
C ALA A 189 9.15 -3.42 -13.04
N CYS A 190 9.55 -2.55 -12.10
CA CYS A 190 10.93 -2.43 -11.64
C CYS A 190 11.28 -3.66 -10.78
N VAL A 191 12.43 -4.29 -11.02
CA VAL A 191 12.87 -5.50 -10.33
C VAL A 191 14.36 -5.46 -10.03
N VAL A 192 14.80 -6.22 -9.01
CA VAL A 192 16.18 -6.21 -8.54
C VAL A 192 16.79 -7.61 -8.62
N LYS A 193 18.04 -7.68 -9.10
CA LYS A 193 18.90 -8.87 -9.03
C LYS A 193 20.20 -8.52 -8.33
N MET A 194 20.81 -9.49 -7.66
CA MET A 194 22.19 -9.34 -7.23
C MET A 194 23.12 -9.63 -8.41
N ASP A 195 24.12 -8.79 -8.63
CA ASP A 195 25.21 -9.11 -9.56
C ASP A 195 26.23 -10.09 -8.93
N ASP A 196 27.25 -10.44 -9.70
CA ASP A 196 28.30 -11.41 -9.27
C ASP A 196 29.12 -10.91 -8.07
N GLU A 197 29.10 -9.59 -7.79
CA GLU A 197 29.78 -8.94 -6.67
C GLU A 197 28.86 -8.82 -5.44
N GLY A 198 27.60 -9.23 -5.56
CA GLY A 198 26.59 -9.15 -4.50
C GLY A 198 25.92 -7.78 -4.38
N ASN A 199 26.05 -6.91 -5.37
CA ASN A 199 25.39 -5.61 -5.40
C ASN A 199 23.99 -5.73 -6.01
N ALA A 200 23.02 -5.00 -5.43
CA ALA A 200 21.68 -4.90 -5.95
C ALA A 200 21.66 -4.09 -7.26
N LYS A 201 21.17 -4.70 -8.34
CA LYS A 201 21.01 -4.07 -9.66
C LYS A 201 19.55 -4.07 -10.09
N TYR A 202 19.07 -2.90 -10.47
CA TYR A 202 17.73 -2.64 -10.92
C TYR A 202 17.59 -2.82 -12.43
N GLY A 203 16.46 -3.39 -12.84
CA GLY A 203 16.03 -3.60 -14.22
C GLY A 203 14.51 -3.60 -14.30
N TYR A 204 13.95 -3.97 -15.46
CA TYR A 204 12.51 -3.97 -15.67
C TYR A 204 12.03 -5.19 -16.43
N ILE A 205 10.91 -5.75 -15.98
CA ILE A 205 10.22 -6.87 -16.62
C ILE A 205 8.86 -6.46 -17.16
N ASN A 206 8.41 -7.13 -18.22
CA ASN A 206 7.02 -7.03 -18.69
C ASN A 206 6.08 -7.97 -17.92
N LYS A 207 4.79 -7.93 -18.28
CA LYS A 207 3.73 -8.78 -17.69
C LYS A 207 3.85 -10.27 -18.02
N GLN A 208 4.80 -10.66 -18.85
CA GLN A 208 5.15 -12.06 -19.13
C GLN A 208 6.35 -12.51 -18.27
N GLY A 209 6.91 -11.61 -17.45
CA GLY A 209 8.11 -11.87 -16.65
C GLY A 209 9.40 -11.82 -17.47
N GLU A 210 9.34 -11.33 -18.71
CA GLU A 210 10.50 -11.18 -19.56
C GLU A 210 11.23 -9.88 -19.20
N GLU A 211 12.55 -9.96 -19.04
CA GLU A 211 13.38 -8.80 -18.81
C GLU A 211 13.47 -7.94 -20.07
N VAL A 212 12.83 -6.77 -20.03
CA VAL A 212 12.83 -5.79 -21.13
C VAL A 212 14.02 -4.84 -21.00
N VAL A 213 14.39 -4.51 -19.76
CA VAL A 213 15.55 -3.68 -19.44
C VAL A 213 16.43 -4.45 -18.46
N PRO A 214 17.69 -4.74 -18.81
CA PRO A 214 18.55 -5.55 -17.96
C PRO A 214 18.77 -4.97 -16.56
N CYS A 215 18.89 -5.85 -15.56
CA CYS A 215 19.30 -5.47 -14.20
C CYS A 215 20.77 -5.04 -14.19
N LYS A 216 21.01 -3.74 -14.37
CA LYS A 216 22.37 -3.16 -14.44
C LYS A 216 22.51 -1.78 -13.80
N TYR A 217 21.42 -1.21 -13.30
CA TYR A 217 21.39 0.12 -12.70
C TYR A 217 21.51 0.02 -11.19
N ASP A 218 22.11 1.01 -10.53
CA ASP A 218 22.26 1.01 -9.07
C ASP A 218 21.04 1.58 -8.34
N ALA A 219 20.20 2.31 -9.06
CA ALA A 219 18.86 2.71 -8.60
C ALA A 219 17.95 2.96 -9.82
N ALA A 220 16.64 2.78 -9.62
CA ALA A 220 15.65 2.95 -10.67
C ALA A 220 14.29 3.35 -10.09
N ASN A 221 13.63 4.32 -10.73
CA ASN A 221 12.24 4.69 -10.42
C ASN A 221 11.25 3.87 -11.27
N PRO A 222 9.96 3.78 -10.86
CA PRO A 222 8.92 3.21 -11.72
C PRO A 222 8.81 3.95 -13.07
N PHE A 223 8.34 3.25 -14.10
CA PHE A 223 7.98 3.89 -15.36
C PHE A 223 6.78 4.83 -15.18
N SER A 224 6.78 5.93 -15.92
CA SER A 224 5.64 6.83 -16.07
C SER A 224 5.77 7.59 -17.39
N GLU A 225 4.67 7.68 -18.14
CA GLU A 225 4.63 8.31 -19.46
C GLU A 225 5.70 7.76 -20.43
N GLY A 226 5.97 6.45 -20.34
CA GLY A 226 6.92 5.72 -21.17
C GLY A 226 8.39 5.98 -20.83
N LYS A 227 8.70 6.54 -19.65
CA LYS A 227 10.07 6.84 -19.21
C LYS A 227 10.29 6.45 -17.76
N ALA A 228 11.54 6.18 -17.39
CA ALA A 228 11.96 6.00 -16.01
C ALA A 228 13.33 6.63 -15.77
N ALA A 229 13.54 7.18 -14.57
CA ALA A 229 14.84 7.65 -14.13
C ALA A 229 15.66 6.49 -13.57
N VAL A 230 16.94 6.44 -13.94
CA VAL A 230 17.89 5.41 -13.49
C VAL A 230 19.23 6.05 -13.12
N ALA A 231 19.94 5.45 -12.18
CA ALA A 231 21.26 5.89 -11.75
C ALA A 231 22.29 4.77 -11.88
N ILE A 232 23.53 5.18 -12.14
CA ILE A 232 24.73 4.35 -12.02
C ILE A 232 25.70 5.14 -11.13
N TYR A 233 26.10 4.56 -10.01
CA TYR A 233 27.13 5.13 -9.16
C TYR A 233 28.49 4.86 -9.80
N LYS A 234 29.25 5.92 -10.02
CA LYS A 234 30.66 5.81 -10.38
C LYS A 234 31.44 5.96 -9.08
N GLU A 235 32.27 4.98 -8.77
CA GLU A 235 33.33 5.20 -7.78
C GLU A 235 34.31 6.19 -8.40
N ASP A 236 34.37 7.40 -7.83
CA ASP A 236 35.47 8.32 -8.10
C ASP A 236 36.71 7.74 -7.42
N ASN A 237 37.53 7.02 -8.19
CA ASN A 237 38.90 6.73 -7.78
C ASN A 237 39.65 8.07 -7.76
N ALA A 238 39.66 8.72 -6.60
CA ALA A 238 40.51 9.86 -6.34
C ALA A 238 41.96 9.38 -6.26
N ASP A 239 42.62 9.32 -7.43
CA ASP A 239 44.08 9.24 -7.55
C ASP A 239 44.72 10.64 -7.39
#